data_AF-A0A7S2QVC6-F1
#
_entry.id   AF-A0A7S2QVC6-F1
#
_cell.length_a   1.000
_cell.length_b   1.000
_cell.length_c   1.000
_cell.angle_alpha   90.00
_cell.angle_beta   90.00
_cell.angle_gamma   90.00
#
_symmetry.space_group_name_H-M   'P 1'
#
loop_
_entity.id
_entity.type
_entity.pdbx_description
1 polymer ?
#
loop_
_entity_poly.entity_id
_entity_poly.type
_entity_poly.pdbx_seq_one_letter_code
_entity_poly.pdbx_strand_id
1 'polypeptide(L)'
;SITFTKGNTSKGGGIFLSDSAKVELNLCVFSACSATYNNGGGGAIHITGGNLDIYGTNFFDNTADAEDGGDIYKSGGSITIHNTCPQPYSRSPIQGQPLDVGGFGSIVGQKYSFLDCTASTQAPTPAPPTAAPTSQPTSPPTSPPTAAPTPG
;
A
#
# COMPACT_ATOMS: atom_id res chain seq x y z
N SER A 1 4.07 -1.28 -7.45
CA SER A 1 3.33 -0.03 -7.71
C SER A 1 2.30 -0.31 -8.80
N ILE A 2 1.13 0.31 -8.73
CA ILE A 2 0.13 0.31 -9.82
C ILE A 2 0.18 1.68 -10.50
N THR A 3 0.13 1.69 -11.83
CA THR A 3 0.12 2.92 -12.62
C THR A 3 -1.16 3.02 -13.43
N PHE A 4 -1.86 4.14 -13.25
CA PHE A 4 -2.98 4.56 -14.09
C PHE A 4 -2.44 5.62 -15.05
N THR A 5 -2.59 5.40 -16.35
CA THR A 5 -2.09 6.37 -17.34
C THR A 5 -3.09 6.58 -18.46
N LYS A 6 -3.27 7.83 -18.87
CA LYS A 6 -4.12 8.22 -20.01
C LYS A 6 -5.57 7.74 -19.91
N GLY A 7 -6.04 7.50 -18.69
CA GLY A 7 -7.44 7.18 -18.47
C GLY A 7 -8.29 8.41 -18.77
N ASN A 8 -9.30 8.27 -19.61
CA ASN A 8 -10.19 9.34 -20.03
C ASN A 8 -11.63 8.90 -19.79
N THR A 9 -12.27 9.50 -18.79
CA THR A 9 -13.63 9.16 -18.38
C THR A 9 -14.42 10.42 -18.07
N SER A 10 -15.72 10.30 -17.79
CA SER A 10 -16.49 11.44 -17.30
C SER A 10 -16.00 11.90 -15.93
N LYS A 11 -15.78 10.98 -14.98
CA LYS A 11 -15.37 11.28 -13.60
C LYS A 11 -14.26 10.34 -13.19
N GLY A 12 -13.15 10.86 -12.68
CA GLY A 12 -12.04 10.02 -12.21
C GLY A 12 -11.40 9.28 -13.38
N GLY A 13 -10.50 9.95 -14.11
CA GLY A 13 -9.85 9.35 -15.28
C GLY A 13 -9.10 8.05 -14.94
N GLY A 14 -8.58 7.94 -13.71
CA GLY A 14 -8.04 6.70 -13.15
C GLY A 14 -9.03 5.94 -12.26
N ILE A 15 -9.57 6.61 -11.23
CA ILE A 15 -10.45 5.97 -10.23
C ILE A 15 -11.69 6.83 -9.96
N PHE A 16 -12.86 6.20 -10.01
CA PHE A 16 -14.09 6.72 -9.45
C PHE A 16 -14.47 5.94 -8.19
N LEU A 17 -14.59 6.63 -7.05
CA LEU A 17 -14.91 6.03 -5.76
C LEU A 17 -16.31 6.49 -5.29
N SER A 18 -17.20 5.53 -5.03
CA SER A 18 -18.58 5.79 -4.61
C SER A 18 -18.99 5.01 -3.37
N ASP A 19 -20.16 5.38 -2.84
CA ASP A 19 -20.86 4.66 -1.77
C ASP A 19 -20.05 4.51 -0.49
N SER A 20 -19.85 3.28 0.00
CA SER A 20 -19.13 2.98 1.25
C SER A 20 -17.78 2.32 1.02
N ALA A 21 -17.23 2.43 -0.20
CA ALA A 21 -15.97 1.81 -0.57
C ALA A 21 -14.82 2.30 0.32
N LYS A 22 -13.89 1.38 0.63
CA LYS A 22 -12.68 1.66 1.39
C LYS A 22 -11.49 1.29 0.52
N VAL A 23 -10.70 2.29 0.14
CA VAL A 23 -9.57 2.12 -0.77
C VAL A 23 -8.31 2.68 -0.13
N GLU A 24 -7.24 1.89 -0.21
CA GLU A 24 -5.90 2.30 0.18
C GLU A 24 -5.01 2.28 -1.06
N LEU A 25 -4.41 3.42 -1.39
CA LEU A 25 -3.49 3.57 -2.50
C LEU A 25 -2.06 3.62 -1.97
N ASN A 26 -1.30 2.57 -2.25
CA ASN A 26 0.07 2.42 -1.81
C ASN A 26 1.02 2.45 -3.01
N LEU A 27 1.86 3.47 -3.04
CA LEU A 27 2.94 3.57 -4.03
C LEU A 27 2.41 3.55 -5.47
N CYS A 28 1.31 4.25 -5.70
CA CYS A 28 0.66 4.32 -7.00
C CYS A 28 1.16 5.50 -7.83
N VAL A 29 0.83 5.48 -9.12
CA VAL A 29 1.08 6.60 -10.03
C VAL A 29 -0.17 6.89 -10.85
N PHE A 30 -0.54 8.17 -10.93
CA PHE A 30 -1.55 8.68 -11.85
C PHE A 30 -0.89 9.69 -12.80
N SER A 31 -0.94 9.39 -14.09
CA SER A 31 -0.22 10.14 -15.11
C SER A 31 -1.09 10.41 -16.33
N ALA A 32 -1.23 11.67 -16.72
CA ALA A 32 -1.99 12.04 -17.91
C ALA A 32 -3.44 11.52 -17.91
N CYS A 33 -4.03 11.28 -16.74
CA CYS A 33 -5.44 10.92 -16.62
C CYS A 33 -6.30 12.18 -16.75
N SER A 34 -7.45 12.06 -17.39
CA SER A 34 -8.33 13.18 -17.71
C SER A 34 -9.78 12.88 -17.38
N ALA A 35 -10.50 13.89 -16.91
CA ALA A 35 -11.94 13.80 -16.66
C ALA A 35 -12.71 14.89 -17.43
N THR A 36 -13.78 14.50 -18.11
CA THR A 36 -14.56 15.37 -19.01
C THR A 36 -15.81 15.96 -18.36
N TYR A 37 -16.13 15.61 -17.11
CA TYR A 37 -17.29 16.17 -16.42
C TYR A 37 -17.07 17.64 -16.07
N ASN A 38 -17.99 18.48 -16.55
CA ASN A 38 -17.91 19.94 -16.51
C ASN A 38 -18.20 20.57 -15.14
N ASN A 39 -18.67 19.78 -14.17
CA ASN A 39 -18.99 20.27 -12.83
C ASN A 39 -18.01 19.72 -11.77
N GLY A 40 -16.81 19.32 -12.18
CA GLY A 40 -15.79 18.75 -11.31
C GLY A 40 -15.27 17.40 -11.80
N GLY A 41 -14.01 17.36 -12.21
CA GLY A 41 -13.49 16.24 -12.99
C GLY A 41 -12.75 15.20 -12.17
N GLY A 42 -11.77 15.61 -11.37
CA GLY A 42 -10.89 14.66 -10.68
C GLY A 42 -10.10 13.88 -11.71
N GLY A 43 -9.28 14.57 -12.52
CA GLY A 43 -8.63 13.97 -13.69
C GLY A 43 -7.97 12.63 -13.41
N ALA A 44 -7.34 12.47 -12.24
CA ALA A 44 -6.96 11.16 -11.73
C ALA A 44 -8.08 10.48 -10.91
N ILE A 45 -8.57 11.12 -9.84
CA ILE A 45 -9.48 10.50 -8.89
C ILE A 45 -10.70 11.39 -8.65
N HIS A 46 -11.89 10.79 -8.70
CA HIS A 46 -13.13 11.43 -8.29
C HIS A 46 -13.80 10.61 -7.19
N ILE A 47 -14.08 11.23 -6.04
CA ILE A 47 -14.75 10.60 -4.90
C ILE A 47 -16.09 11.25 -4.59
N THR A 48 -17.14 10.43 -4.53
CA THR A 48 -18.50 10.84 -4.12
C THR A 48 -18.92 10.23 -2.78
N GLY A 49 -18.26 9.15 -2.34
CA GLY A 49 -18.50 8.46 -1.08
C GLY A 49 -17.32 7.58 -0.68
N GLY A 50 -17.35 7.04 0.54
CA GLY A 50 -16.34 6.10 1.04
C GLY A 50 -15.14 6.77 1.72
N ASN A 51 -14.08 5.98 1.92
CA ASN A 51 -12.82 6.42 2.50
C ASN A 51 -11.64 6.08 1.58
N LEU A 52 -10.78 7.07 1.35
CA LEU A 52 -9.58 6.95 0.54
C LEU A 52 -8.35 7.35 1.37
N ASP A 53 -7.46 6.39 1.59
CA ASP A 53 -6.15 6.62 2.20
C ASP A 53 -5.05 6.52 1.14
N ILE A 54 -4.18 7.52 1.08
CA ILE A 54 -3.15 7.65 0.05
C ILE A 54 -1.77 7.72 0.68
N TYR A 55 -0.88 6.81 0.29
CA TYR A 55 0.51 6.73 0.76
C TYR A 55 1.49 6.68 -0.42
N GLY A 56 2.52 7.54 -0.38
CA GLY A 56 3.63 7.50 -1.34
C GLY A 56 3.21 7.45 -2.82
N THR A 57 2.10 8.13 -3.16
CA THR A 57 1.52 8.10 -4.50
C THR A 57 1.83 9.41 -5.24
N ASN A 58 2.14 9.26 -6.53
CA ASN A 58 2.48 10.39 -7.39
C ASN A 58 1.35 10.73 -8.36
N PHE A 59 1.04 12.01 -8.48
CA PHE A 59 0.09 12.59 -9.43
C PHE A 59 0.82 13.61 -10.30
N PHE A 60 0.74 13.46 -11.61
CA PHE A 60 1.31 14.42 -12.56
C PHE A 60 0.58 14.41 -13.90
N ASP A 61 0.53 15.58 -14.52
CA ASP A 61 -0.10 15.83 -15.83
C ASP A 61 -1.57 15.38 -15.92
N ASN A 62 -2.27 15.24 -14.80
CA ASN A 62 -3.69 14.92 -14.82
C ASN A 62 -4.51 16.20 -15.02
N THR A 63 -5.64 16.07 -15.72
CA THR A 63 -6.46 17.23 -16.11
C THR A 63 -7.94 17.00 -15.88
N ALA A 64 -8.66 18.08 -15.56
CA ALA A 64 -10.11 18.10 -15.55
C ALA A 64 -10.56 19.19 -16.53
N ASP A 65 -11.48 18.87 -17.44
CA ASP A 65 -11.99 19.87 -18.41
C ASP A 65 -12.69 21.05 -17.71
N ALA A 66 -13.24 20.81 -16.52
CA ALA A 66 -13.81 21.84 -15.66
C ALA A 66 -12.77 22.75 -14.97
N GLU A 67 -11.47 22.47 -15.15
CA GLU A 67 -10.34 23.11 -14.45
C GLU A 67 -10.44 23.02 -12.91
N ASP A 68 -11.21 22.03 -12.41
CA ASP A 68 -11.45 21.83 -10.98
C ASP A 68 -11.09 20.38 -10.60
N GLY A 69 -9.98 20.25 -9.86
CA GLY A 69 -9.44 18.98 -9.42
C GLY A 69 -8.79 18.20 -10.57
N GLY A 70 -7.76 18.75 -11.20
CA GLY A 70 -6.95 18.04 -12.20
C GLY A 70 -6.42 16.71 -11.67
N ASP A 71 -6.00 16.64 -10.41
CA ASP A 71 -5.64 15.38 -9.77
C ASP A 71 -6.84 14.74 -9.06
N ILE A 72 -7.39 15.43 -8.06
CA ILE A 72 -8.44 14.86 -7.20
C ILE A 72 -9.63 15.80 -7.12
N TYR A 73 -10.83 15.27 -7.34
CA TYR A 73 -12.07 15.97 -7.07
C TYR A 73 -12.88 15.27 -5.98
N LYS A 74 -13.22 16.02 -4.93
CA LYS A 74 -13.96 15.52 -3.78
C LYS A 74 -15.36 16.12 -3.73
N SER A 75 -16.38 15.33 -4.05
CA SER A 75 -17.78 15.73 -3.87
C SER A 75 -18.41 15.15 -2.60
N GLY A 76 -17.78 14.12 -2.02
CA GLY A 76 -18.22 13.44 -0.80
C GLY A 76 -17.10 12.59 -0.19
N GLY A 77 -17.46 11.65 0.69
CA GLY A 77 -16.52 10.74 1.35
C GLY A 77 -15.44 11.44 2.21
N SER A 78 -14.40 10.67 2.56
CA SER A 78 -13.19 11.16 3.24
C SER A 78 -11.94 10.82 2.44
N ILE A 79 -10.96 11.74 2.48
CA ILE A 79 -9.64 11.53 1.90
C ILE A 79 -8.60 11.91 2.95
N THR A 80 -7.64 11.02 3.15
CA THR A 80 -6.43 11.29 3.93
C THR A 80 -5.21 11.07 3.05
N ILE A 81 -4.37 12.09 2.93
CA ILE A 81 -3.09 12.00 2.24
C ILE A 81 -1.99 11.97 3.29
N HIS A 82 -1.31 10.83 3.36
CA HIS A 82 -0.27 10.59 4.34
C HIS A 82 1.08 11.01 3.77
N ASN A 83 1.83 11.79 4.55
CA ASN A 83 3.22 12.15 4.25
C ASN A 83 4.22 11.09 4.76
N THR A 84 3.76 9.85 4.86
CA THR A 84 4.52 8.69 5.31
C THR A 84 4.45 7.60 4.26
N CYS A 85 5.40 6.68 4.32
CA CYS A 85 5.37 5.50 3.48
C CYS A 85 4.57 4.37 4.15
N PRO A 86 3.87 3.54 3.36
CA PRO A 86 3.16 2.40 3.89
C PRO A 86 4.17 1.34 4.35
N GLN A 87 3.81 0.47 5.30
CA GLN A 87 4.72 -0.61 5.69
C GLN A 87 4.99 -1.57 4.50
N PRO A 88 6.19 -2.15 4.39
CA PRO A 88 7.36 -2.09 5.29
C PRO A 88 8.32 -0.90 4.99
N TYR A 89 7.90 0.07 4.19
CA TYR A 89 8.69 1.24 3.84
C TYR A 89 8.60 2.24 4.99
N SER A 90 9.72 2.56 5.63
CA SER A 90 9.73 3.45 6.82
C SER A 90 10.58 4.71 6.66
N ARG A 91 11.21 4.90 5.50
CA ARG A 91 11.85 6.18 5.19
C ARG A 91 10.77 7.20 4.82
N SER A 92 10.95 8.45 5.24
CA SER A 92 10.05 9.54 4.85
C SER A 92 10.07 9.68 3.32
N PRO A 93 8.89 9.78 2.67
CA PRO A 93 8.82 10.01 1.25
C PRO A 93 9.37 11.39 0.89
N ILE A 94 9.78 11.53 -0.36
CA ILE A 94 10.08 12.84 -0.93
C ILE A 94 8.76 13.51 -1.27
N GLN A 95 8.55 14.74 -0.77
CA GLN A 95 7.42 15.57 -1.17
C GLN A 95 7.62 16.03 -2.62
N GLY A 96 6.67 15.69 -3.47
CA GLY A 96 6.62 16.07 -4.88
C GLY A 96 5.79 17.33 -5.12
N GLN A 97 5.15 17.40 -6.28
CA GLN A 97 4.33 18.54 -6.68
C GLN A 97 3.06 18.65 -5.83
N PRO A 98 2.53 19.87 -5.61
CA PRO A 98 1.23 20.06 -4.98
C PRO A 98 0.14 19.40 -5.85
N LEU A 99 -0.87 18.83 -5.21
CA LEU A 99 -2.03 18.30 -5.92
C LEU A 99 -2.96 19.44 -6.32
N ASP A 100 -3.45 19.38 -7.54
CA ASP A 100 -4.65 20.11 -7.94
C ASP A 100 -5.88 19.39 -7.39
N VAL A 101 -6.41 19.93 -6.30
CA VAL A 101 -7.57 19.39 -5.58
C VAL A 101 -8.76 20.30 -5.73
N GLY A 102 -9.85 19.72 -6.25
CA GLY A 102 -11.13 20.37 -6.47
C GLY A 102 -12.28 19.86 -5.60
N GLY A 103 -13.42 20.53 -5.75
CA GLY A 103 -14.68 20.15 -5.09
C GLY A 103 -14.87 20.74 -3.68
N PHE A 104 -15.62 20.03 -2.84
CA PHE A 104 -16.11 20.52 -1.56
C PHE A 104 -15.59 19.73 -0.35
N GLY A 105 -15.34 20.46 0.74
CA GLY A 105 -14.87 19.91 2.00
C GLY A 105 -13.35 19.82 2.11
N SER A 106 -12.88 19.42 3.29
CA SER A 106 -11.44 19.34 3.56
C SER A 106 -10.87 17.97 3.22
N ILE A 107 -9.62 17.94 2.75
CA ILE A 107 -8.78 16.74 2.72
C ILE A 107 -7.87 16.79 3.93
N VAL A 108 -7.74 15.66 4.62
CA VAL A 108 -6.84 15.54 5.78
C VAL A 108 -5.42 15.25 5.30
N GLY A 109 -4.43 15.88 5.93
CA GLY A 109 -3.01 15.69 5.60
C GLY A 109 -2.47 16.71 4.61
N GLN A 110 -1.38 16.34 3.92
CA GLN A 110 -0.66 17.24 3.02
C GLN A 110 -1.04 16.96 1.56
N LYS A 111 -1.58 17.98 0.87
CA LYS A 111 -2.02 17.89 -0.54
C LYS A 111 -0.83 17.95 -1.51
N TYR A 112 0.10 17.01 -1.37
CA TYR A 112 1.27 16.86 -2.23
C TYR A 112 1.39 15.41 -2.70
N SER A 113 1.98 15.24 -3.87
CA SER A 113 2.47 13.95 -4.32
C SER A 113 3.58 13.52 -3.38
N PHE A 114 3.70 12.23 -3.13
CA PHE A 114 4.77 11.67 -2.31
C PHE A 114 5.44 10.54 -3.08
N LEU A 115 6.77 10.56 -3.14
CA LEU A 115 7.56 9.65 -3.95
C LEU A 115 8.65 8.97 -3.11
N ASP A 116 9.34 8.01 -3.72
CA ASP A 116 10.57 7.42 -3.20
C ASP A 116 10.44 6.79 -1.81
N CYS A 117 9.32 6.12 -1.57
CA CYS A 117 9.24 5.16 -0.50
C CYS A 117 10.16 3.98 -0.77
N THR A 118 11.36 4.01 -0.20
CA THR A 118 12.32 2.91 -0.23
C THR A 118 12.17 2.05 1.01
N ALA A 119 12.26 0.72 0.85
CA ALA A 119 12.20 -0.19 1.98
C ALA A 119 13.32 0.20 2.94
N SER A 120 13.04 0.21 4.24
CA SER A 120 14.17 0.24 5.18
C SER A 120 14.98 -1.01 4.91
N THR A 121 16.28 -0.85 4.69
CA THR A 121 17.23 -1.95 4.61
C THR A 121 17.27 -2.61 5.98
N GLN A 122 16.25 -3.38 6.32
CA GLN A 122 16.38 -4.36 7.38
C GLN A 122 17.34 -5.38 6.79
N ALA A 123 18.57 -5.40 7.32
CA ALA A 123 19.48 -6.51 7.07
C ALA A 123 18.65 -7.80 7.22
N PRO A 124 18.72 -8.76 6.29
CA PRO A 124 17.93 -9.98 6.41
C PRO A 124 18.17 -10.52 7.81
N THR A 125 17.12 -10.60 8.63
CA THR A 125 17.19 -11.21 9.94
C THR A 125 17.88 -12.55 9.74
N PRO A 126 19.05 -12.82 10.35
CA PRO A 126 19.71 -14.10 10.21
C PRO A 126 18.66 -15.16 10.51
N ALA A 127 18.54 -16.16 9.62
CA ALA A 127 17.69 -17.30 9.89
C ALA A 127 18.01 -17.79 11.32
N PRO A 128 16.99 -18.14 12.14
CA PRO A 128 17.27 -18.77 13.43
C PRO A 128 18.28 -19.88 13.20
N PRO A 129 19.36 -19.98 14.00
CA PRO A 129 20.32 -21.06 13.82
C PRO A 129 19.53 -22.35 13.77
N THR A 130 19.63 -23.08 12.66
CA THR A 130 19.01 -24.39 12.53
C THR A 130 19.45 -25.19 13.74
N ALA A 131 18.49 -25.58 14.59
CA ALA A 131 18.79 -26.37 15.76
C ALA A 131 19.63 -27.56 15.31
N ALA A 132 20.86 -27.67 15.82
CA ALA A 132 21.69 -28.83 15.58
C ALA A 132 20.86 -30.07 15.97
N PRO A 133 20.88 -31.15 15.18
CA PRO A 133 20.17 -32.37 15.54
C PRO A 133 20.63 -32.79 16.93
N THR A 134 19.72 -32.77 17.89
CA THR A 134 19.95 -33.29 19.24
C THR A 134 20.30 -34.76 19.08
N SER A 135 21.55 -35.11 19.36
CA SER A 135 21.99 -36.51 19.39
C SER A 135 21.12 -37.24 20.41
N GLN A 136 20.31 -38.17 19.93
CA GLN A 136 19.51 -39.06 20.76
C GLN A 136 20.45 -39.81 21.72
N PRO A 137 20.13 -39.90 23.02
CA PRO A 137 20.92 -40.72 23.93
C PRO A 137 20.86 -42.17 23.46
N THR A 138 21.99 -42.75 23.06
CA THR A 138 22.12 -44.19 22.85
C THR A 138 21.91 -44.87 24.20
N SER A 139 20.84 -45.64 24.32
CA SER A 139 20.60 -46.50 25.48
C SER A 139 21.77 -47.46 25.68
N PRO A 140 22.23 -47.70 26.93
CA PRO A 140 23.30 -48.65 27.20
C PRO A 140 22.88 -50.07 26.78
N PRO A 141 23.83 -50.93 26.35
CA PRO A 141 23.52 -52.29 25.93
C PRO A 141 22.92 -53.09 27.08
N THR A 142 21.79 -53.74 26.80
CA THR A 142 21.10 -54.65 27.71
C THR A 142 22.00 -55.84 28.04
N SER A 143 22.21 -56.12 29.32
CA SER A 143 22.98 -57.27 29.81
C SER A 143 22.44 -58.60 29.25
N PRO A 144 23.29 -59.59 28.93
CA PRO A 144 22.83 -60.89 28.47
C PRO A 144 22.05 -61.64 29.58
N PRO A 145 21.08 -62.49 29.20
CA PRO A 145 20.28 -63.24 30.17
C PRO A 145 21.13 -64.27 30.93
N THR A 146 21.00 -64.27 32.26
CA THR A 146 21.58 -65.26 33.17
C THR A 146 20.96 -66.64 32.89
N ALA A 147 21.80 -67.64 32.63
CA ALA A 147 21.38 -69.02 32.43
C ALA A 147 20.69 -69.57 33.69
N ALA A 148 19.50 -70.16 33.51
CA ALA A 148 18.79 -70.87 34.56
C ALA A 148 19.47 -72.23 34.85
N PRO A 149 19.49 -72.68 36.11
CA PRO A 149 20.06 -73.98 36.47
C PRO A 149 19.18 -75.14 35.99
N THR A 150 19.81 -76.17 35.42
CA THR A 150 19.19 -77.43 35.00
C THR A 150 18.72 -78.26 36.21
N PRO A 151 17.51 -78.82 36.23
CA PRO A 151 17.12 -79.81 37.24
C PRO A 151 17.48 -81.24 36.81
N GLY A 152 18.11 -81.99 37.73
CA GLY A 152 17.97 -83.45 37.91
C GLY A 152 18.48 -84.37 36.82
#